data_AF-A0A4P7CPB1-F1
#
_entry.id   AF-A0A4P7CPB1-F1
#
_cell.length_a   1.000
_cell.length_b   1.000
_cell.length_c   1.000
_cell.angle_alpha   90.00
_cell.angle_beta   90.00
_cell.angle_gamma   90.00
#
_symmetry.space_group_name_H-M   'P 1'
#
loop_
_entity.id
_entity.type
_entity.pdbx_description
1 polymer ?
#
loop_
_entity_poly.entity_id
_entity_poly.type
_entity_poly.pdbx_seq_one_letter_code
_entity_poly.pdbx_strand_id
1 'polypeptide(L)'
;MAGILIIAHAPLATALRECIAHIYGGCPARIGALDVLPDSDPVQVVAEATAEIERLREENGALVLTDMFGATPSNIAARLATVPEVRVLAGVNLPMLVRAVCYRTTPLDVLVEKALAGASKGVQAIGPSTPAPAECACAPTPCAEAAADALAKAAAGGVESGQAAACLPLGALKPAGAA
;
A
#
# COMPACT_ATOMS: atom_id res chain seq x y z
N MET A 1 0.90 17.61 6.58
CA MET A 1 1.11 16.63 5.48
C MET A 1 -0.15 15.77 5.35
N ALA A 2 -0.54 15.32 4.15
CA ALA A 2 -1.78 14.54 4.00
C ALA A 2 -1.62 13.14 4.62
N GLY A 3 -2.65 12.71 5.35
CA GLY A 3 -2.80 11.33 5.82
C GLY A 3 -3.25 10.42 4.68
N ILE A 4 -2.85 9.15 4.71
CA ILE A 4 -3.29 8.15 3.71
C ILE A 4 -3.94 6.98 4.46
N LEU A 5 -5.18 6.66 4.13
CA LEU A 5 -5.88 5.48 4.66
C LEU A 5 -6.23 4.53 3.53
N ILE A 6 -5.82 3.27 3.65
CA ILE A 6 -6.19 2.21 2.70
C ILE A 6 -7.36 1.42 3.31
N ILE A 7 -8.46 1.28 2.59
CA ILE A 7 -9.63 0.49 3.00
C ILE A 7 -9.94 -0.52 1.89
N ALA A 8 -9.69 -1.80 2.14
CA ALA A 8 -9.86 -2.86 1.17
C ALA A 8 -10.37 -4.14 1.83
N HIS A 9 -10.73 -5.15 1.05
CA HIS A 9 -11.02 -6.47 1.62
C HIS A 9 -9.78 -7.02 2.32
N ALA A 10 -9.99 -7.74 3.42
CA ALA A 10 -8.90 -8.38 4.13
C ALA A 10 -8.18 -9.43 3.24
N PRO A 11 -6.84 -9.54 3.27
CA PRO A 11 -5.86 -8.70 3.98
C PRO A 11 -5.18 -7.65 3.07
N LEU A 12 -5.86 -7.19 2.02
CA LEU A 12 -5.26 -6.39 0.95
C LEU A 12 -4.80 -5.01 1.43
N ALA A 13 -5.52 -4.36 2.35
CA ALA A 13 -5.14 -3.03 2.83
C ALA A 13 -3.82 -3.10 3.59
N THR A 14 -3.69 -4.08 4.48
CA THR A 14 -2.45 -4.32 5.23
C THR A 14 -1.30 -4.68 4.29
N ALA A 15 -1.52 -5.60 3.34
CA ALA A 15 -0.50 -6.00 2.38
C ALA A 15 0.02 -4.81 1.54
N LEU A 16 -0.87 -3.93 1.08
CA LEU A 16 -0.46 -2.73 0.34
C LEU A 16 0.37 -1.76 1.20
N ARG A 17 0.03 -1.61 2.49
CA ARG A 17 0.82 -0.81 3.43
C ARG A 17 2.20 -1.40 3.66
N GLU A 18 2.29 -2.73 3.79
CA GLU A 18 3.56 -3.44 3.96
C GLU A 18 4.46 -3.32 2.72
N CYS A 19 3.89 -3.40 1.51
CA CYS A 19 4.62 -3.11 0.28
C CYS A 19 5.21 -1.70 0.28
N ILE A 20 4.46 -0.70 0.73
CA ILE A 20 4.98 0.67 0.86
C ILE A 20 6.09 0.74 1.90
N ALA A 21 5.93 0.09 3.06
CA ALA A 21 7.00 0.03 4.06
C ALA A 21 8.27 -0.63 3.50
N HIS A 22 8.14 -1.68 2.70
CA HIS A 22 9.26 -2.32 2.03
C HIS A 22 9.97 -1.37 1.05
N ILE A 23 9.21 -0.69 0.18
CA ILE A 23 9.76 0.24 -0.82
C ILE A 23 10.55 1.39 -0.18
N TYR A 24 10.07 1.93 0.95
CA TYR A 24 10.70 3.08 1.63
C TYR A 24 11.66 2.69 2.76
N GLY A 25 11.93 1.39 2.99
CA GLY A 25 12.79 0.93 4.08
C GLY A 25 12.23 1.16 5.49
N GLY A 26 10.91 1.29 5.60
CA GLY A 26 10.16 1.61 6.81
C GLY A 26 8.79 2.17 6.46
N CYS A 27 7.82 2.09 7.37
CA CYS A 27 6.48 2.63 7.12
C CYS A 27 6.50 4.16 7.25
N PRO A 28 6.22 4.93 6.17
CA PRO A 28 6.11 6.36 6.28
C PRO A 28 5.02 6.75 7.29
N ALA A 29 5.26 7.81 8.06
CA ALA A 29 4.31 8.28 9.06
C ALA A 29 2.92 8.56 8.44
N ARG A 30 1.85 8.40 9.22
CA ARG A 30 0.46 8.70 8.81
C ARG A 30 -0.02 7.94 7.57
N ILE A 31 0.33 6.66 7.48
CA ILE A 31 -0.29 5.70 6.58
C ILE A 31 -1.00 4.62 7.41
N GLY A 32 -2.31 4.55 7.29
CA GLY A 32 -3.15 3.53 7.91
C GLY A 32 -3.67 2.51 6.91
N ALA A 33 -4.08 1.37 7.42
CA ALA A 33 -4.74 0.31 6.65
C ALA A 33 -5.90 -0.23 7.49
N LEU A 34 -7.03 -0.44 6.84
CA LEU A 34 -8.21 -1.06 7.40
C LEU A 34 -8.66 -2.19 6.48
N ASP A 35 -8.59 -3.41 6.99
CA ASP A 35 -9.03 -4.61 6.29
C ASP A 35 -10.49 -4.90 6.64
N VAL A 36 -11.35 -4.93 5.62
CA VAL A 36 -12.77 -5.25 5.78
C VAL A 36 -12.96 -6.76 5.67
N LEU A 37 -13.44 -7.38 6.74
CA LEU A 37 -13.75 -8.81 6.77
C LEU A 37 -15.13 -9.08 6.13
N PRO A 38 -15.39 -10.29 5.63
CA PRO A 38 -16.67 -10.65 5.02
C PRO A 38 -17.89 -10.46 5.93
N ASP A 39 -17.71 -10.62 7.24
CA ASP A 39 -18.73 -10.56 8.28
C ASP A 39 -18.71 -9.25 9.08
N SER A 40 -17.90 -8.27 8.66
CA SER A 40 -17.83 -6.96 9.33
C SER A 40 -19.16 -6.21 9.24
N ASP A 41 -19.58 -5.61 10.36
CA ASP A 41 -20.67 -4.64 10.38
C ASP A 41 -20.21 -3.31 9.74
N PRO A 42 -20.79 -2.89 8.60
CA PRO A 42 -20.39 -1.66 7.92
C PRO A 42 -20.49 -0.42 8.79
N VAL A 43 -21.41 -0.37 9.77
CA VAL A 43 -21.56 0.78 10.67
C VAL A 43 -20.34 0.90 11.58
N GLN A 44 -19.89 -0.22 12.15
CA GLN A 44 -18.70 -0.26 13.00
C GLN A 44 -17.45 0.10 12.19
N VAL A 45 -17.31 -0.45 10.98
CA VAL A 45 -16.15 -0.17 10.14
C VAL A 45 -16.10 1.29 9.70
N VAL A 46 -17.24 1.93 9.44
CA VAL A 46 -17.29 3.38 9.15
C VAL A 46 -16.82 4.19 10.35
N ALA A 47 -17.23 3.81 11.57
CA ALA A 47 -16.79 4.48 12.79
C ALA A 47 -15.27 4.34 12.99
N GLU A 48 -14.73 3.14 12.78
CA GLU A 48 -13.29 2.86 12.84
C GLU A 48 -12.52 3.65 11.78
N ALA A 49 -12.97 3.62 10.52
CA ALA A 49 -12.35 4.36 9.42
C ALA A 49 -12.38 5.87 9.66
N THR A 50 -13.46 6.39 10.26
CA THR A 50 -13.57 7.80 10.63
C THR A 50 -12.53 8.16 11.71
N ALA A 51 -12.46 7.37 12.79
CA ALA A 51 -11.48 7.57 13.84
C ALA A 51 -10.03 7.51 13.32
N GLU A 52 -9.78 6.58 12.39
CA GLU A 52 -8.47 6.43 11.77
C GLU A 52 -8.11 7.62 10.87
N ILE A 53 -9.06 8.16 10.10
CA ILE A 53 -8.85 9.42 9.36
C ILE A 53 -8.52 10.57 10.30
N GLU A 54 -9.26 10.75 11.39
CA GLU A 54 -8.99 11.81 12.37
C GLU A 54 -7.58 11.69 12.98
N ARG A 55 -7.12 10.46 13.23
CA ARG A 55 -5.77 10.19 13.73
C ARG A 55 -4.69 10.49 12.69
N LEU A 56 -4.95 10.18 11.43
CA LEU A 56 -3.97 10.29 10.34
C LEU A 56 -3.86 11.70 9.78
N ARG A 57 -4.98 12.42 9.65
CA ARG A 57 -5.03 13.73 8.99
C ARG A 57 -4.39 14.83 9.83
N GLU A 58 -3.89 15.84 9.13
CA GLU A 58 -3.44 17.13 9.68
C GLU A 58 -4.07 18.23 8.80
N GLU A 59 -3.49 19.42 8.78
CA GLU A 59 -3.92 20.59 7.99
C GLU A 59 -4.00 20.36 6.46
N ASN A 60 -3.36 19.32 5.92
CA ASN A 60 -3.39 19.02 4.48
C ASN A 60 -4.42 17.94 4.11
N GLY A 61 -5.33 17.62 5.04
CA GLY A 61 -6.40 16.65 4.83
C GLY A 61 -5.95 15.18 4.78
N ALA A 62 -6.76 14.35 4.14
CA ALA A 62 -6.49 12.93 3.95
C ALA A 62 -6.94 12.39 2.59
N LEU A 63 -6.20 11.39 2.11
CA LEU A 63 -6.54 10.60 0.93
C LEU A 63 -6.91 9.18 1.37
N VAL A 64 -8.14 8.77 1.08
CA VAL A 64 -8.63 7.41 1.28
C VAL A 64 -8.53 6.66 -0.03
N LEU A 65 -7.98 5.44 0.02
CA LEU A 65 -7.76 4.59 -1.13
C LEU A 65 -8.48 3.26 -0.92
N THR A 66 -9.28 2.82 -1.89
CA THR A 66 -10.01 1.56 -1.83
C THR A 66 -9.72 0.67 -3.04
N ASP A 67 -9.88 -0.64 -2.86
CA ASP A 67 -9.52 -1.66 -3.85
C ASP A 67 -10.40 -1.62 -5.09
N MET A 68 -11.72 -1.66 -4.92
CA MET A 68 -12.66 -1.81 -6.03
C MET A 68 -13.92 -0.99 -5.81
N PHE A 69 -14.27 -0.19 -6.82
CA PHE A 69 -15.52 0.56 -6.82
C PHE A 69 -16.73 -0.37 -6.78
N GLY A 70 -17.73 -0.02 -5.98
CA GLY A 70 -18.98 -0.79 -5.83
C GLY A 70 -18.92 -1.95 -4.84
N ALA A 71 -17.76 -2.18 -4.20
CA ALA A 71 -17.63 -3.16 -3.12
C ALA A 71 -17.91 -2.56 -1.73
N THR A 72 -18.06 -3.42 -0.71
CA THR A 72 -18.26 -2.99 0.69
C THR A 72 -17.18 -2.01 1.17
N PRO A 73 -15.87 -2.24 0.96
CA PRO A 73 -14.83 -1.26 1.30
C PRO A 73 -15.05 0.10 0.63
N SER A 74 -15.40 0.12 -0.67
CA SER A 74 -15.65 1.36 -1.40
C SER A 74 -16.90 2.09 -0.91
N ASN A 75 -17.94 1.38 -0.50
CA ASN A 75 -19.16 1.98 0.07
C ASN A 75 -18.88 2.60 1.44
N ILE A 76 -18.04 1.96 2.26
CA ILE A 76 -17.54 2.50 3.52
C ILE A 76 -16.72 3.77 3.26
N ALA A 77 -15.73 3.68 2.36
CA ALA A 77 -14.86 4.80 2.00
C ALA A 77 -15.66 5.99 1.45
N ALA A 78 -16.70 5.74 0.65
CA ALA A 78 -17.55 6.80 0.10
C ALA A 78 -18.24 7.64 1.18
N ARG A 79 -18.56 7.08 2.36
CA ARG A 79 -19.13 7.86 3.48
C ARG A 79 -18.13 8.88 4.00
N LEU A 80 -16.84 8.54 3.97
CA LEU A 80 -15.75 9.42 4.40
C LEU A 80 -15.51 10.59 3.43
N ALA A 81 -15.99 10.50 2.18
CA ALA A 81 -15.92 11.61 1.23
C ALA A 81 -16.73 12.85 1.64
N THR A 82 -17.67 12.69 2.59
CA THR A 82 -18.44 13.80 3.17
C THR A 82 -17.67 14.59 4.23
N VAL A 83 -16.56 14.04 4.72
CA VAL A 83 -15.71 14.69 5.71
C VAL A 83 -14.89 15.79 5.02
N PRO A 84 -14.84 17.02 5.58
CA PRO A 84 -14.03 18.09 5.02
C PRO A 84 -12.58 17.66 4.83
N GLU A 85 -11.98 18.11 3.72
CA GLU A 85 -10.56 17.83 3.39
C GLU A 85 -10.22 16.34 3.27
N VAL A 86 -11.22 15.51 2.96
CA VAL A 86 -11.02 14.11 2.60
C VAL A 86 -11.30 13.94 1.10
N ARG A 87 -10.46 13.14 0.43
CA ARG A 87 -10.68 12.66 -0.93
C ARG A 87 -10.63 11.14 -0.94
N VAL A 88 -11.45 10.52 -1.78
CA VAL A 88 -11.57 9.06 -1.85
C VAL A 88 -11.30 8.63 -3.29
N LEU A 89 -10.41 7.65 -3.49
CA LEU A 89 -10.12 7.05 -4.79
C LEU A 89 -10.27 5.53 -4.71
N ALA A 90 -10.86 4.93 -5.74
CA ALA A 90 -10.97 3.48 -5.89
C ALA A 90 -9.97 2.94 -6.93
N GLY A 91 -9.72 1.62 -6.91
CA GLY A 91 -8.76 0.99 -7.83
C GLY A 91 -7.31 1.11 -7.35
N VAL A 92 -7.07 1.08 -6.04
CA VAL A 92 -5.72 1.26 -5.50
C VAL A 92 -4.75 0.20 -6.03
N ASN A 93 -3.59 0.67 -6.46
CA ASN A 93 -2.46 -0.17 -6.86
C ASN A 93 -1.15 0.44 -6.31
N LEU A 94 -0.04 -0.30 -6.41
CA LEU A 94 1.25 0.19 -5.88
C LEU A 94 1.74 1.49 -6.53
N PRO A 95 1.67 1.66 -7.88
CA PRO A 95 2.03 2.93 -8.51
C PRO A 95 1.23 4.14 -7.99
N MET A 96 -0.07 3.98 -7.74
CA MET A 96 -0.92 4.99 -7.11
C MET A 96 -0.40 5.34 -5.71
N LEU A 97 -0.15 4.33 -4.87
CA LEU A 97 0.33 4.51 -3.50
C LEU A 97 1.70 5.19 -3.45
N VAL A 98 2.65 4.75 -4.29
CA VAL A 98 3.98 5.38 -4.36
C VAL A 98 3.86 6.86 -4.69
N ARG A 99 3.05 7.23 -5.70
CA ARG A 99 2.77 8.63 -6.02
C ARG A 99 2.07 9.36 -4.88
N ALA A 100 1.09 8.74 -4.23
CA ALA A 100 0.40 9.35 -3.10
C ALA A 100 1.39 9.69 -1.97
N VAL A 101 2.31 8.77 -1.64
CA VAL A 101 3.35 9.02 -0.63
C VAL A 101 4.35 10.08 -1.09
N CYS A 102 4.79 10.09 -2.35
CA CYS A 102 5.73 11.09 -2.86
C CYS A 102 5.18 12.52 -2.82
N TYR A 103 3.88 12.71 -3.10
CA TYR A 103 3.27 14.04 -3.28
C TYR A 103 2.37 14.46 -2.12
N ARG A 104 2.36 13.73 -1.00
CA ARG A 104 1.50 13.99 0.18
C ARG A 104 1.64 15.36 0.85
N THR A 105 2.64 16.15 0.49
CA THR A 105 2.85 17.53 0.97
C THR A 105 2.30 18.58 0.01
N THR A 106 1.86 18.21 -1.19
CA THR A 106 1.20 19.13 -2.14
C THR A 106 -0.26 19.34 -1.75
N PRO A 107 -0.94 20.38 -2.27
CA PRO A 107 -2.38 20.56 -2.08
C PRO A 107 -3.17 19.29 -2.44
N LEU A 108 -4.26 19.04 -1.70
CA LEU A 108 -4.98 17.76 -1.75
C LEU A 108 -5.50 17.42 -3.16
N ASP A 109 -5.95 18.41 -3.94
CA ASP A 109 -6.42 18.18 -5.32
C ASP A 109 -5.25 17.81 -6.26
N VAL A 110 -4.08 18.42 -6.07
CA VAL A 110 -2.85 18.04 -6.80
C VAL A 110 -2.42 16.62 -6.43
N LEU A 111 -2.52 16.25 -5.15
CA LEU A 111 -2.23 14.90 -4.68
C LEU A 111 -3.14 13.87 -5.37
N VAL A 112 -4.45 14.15 -5.49
CA VAL A 112 -5.41 13.31 -6.21
C VAL A 112 -5.00 13.11 -7.67
N GLU A 113 -4.65 14.19 -8.37
CA GLU A 113 -4.18 14.11 -9.77
C GLU A 113 -2.93 13.24 -9.91
N LYS A 114 -1.96 13.39 -9.01
CA LYS A 114 -0.71 12.60 -9.04
C LYS A 114 -0.97 11.13 -8.73
N ALA A 115 -1.85 10.84 -7.77
CA ALA A 115 -2.26 9.47 -7.44
C ALA A 115 -2.95 8.80 -8.63
N LEU A 116 -3.95 9.46 -9.23
CA LEU A 116 -4.65 8.96 -10.42
C LEU A 116 -3.71 8.75 -11.61
N ALA A 117 -2.79 9.69 -11.86
CA ALA A 117 -1.79 9.54 -12.90
C ALA A 117 -0.86 8.34 -12.64
N GLY A 118 -0.46 8.11 -11.38
CA GLY A 118 0.29 6.92 -10.97
C GLY A 118 -0.47 5.64 -11.23
N ALA A 119 -1.75 5.61 -10.83
CA ALA A 119 -2.63 4.46 -11.00
C ALA A 119 -2.72 4.03 -12.46
N SER A 120 -3.07 4.96 -13.35
CA SER A 120 -3.32 4.66 -14.77
C SER A 120 -2.04 4.39 -15.54
N LYS A 121 -0.96 5.17 -15.32
CA LYS A 121 0.32 4.99 -16.04
C LYS A 121 1.12 3.79 -15.53
N GLY A 122 0.81 3.32 -14.33
CA GLY A 122 1.43 2.15 -13.72
C GLY A 122 0.95 0.82 -14.30
N VAL A 123 -0.20 0.82 -15.00
CA VAL A 123 -0.71 -0.39 -15.67
C VAL A 123 -0.04 -0.50 -17.04
N GLN A 124 0.89 -1.45 -17.18
CA GLN A 124 1.65 -1.67 -18.40
C GLN A 124 1.73 -3.16 -18.71
N ALA A 125 1.66 -3.52 -19.99
CA ALA A 125 1.98 -4.87 -20.43
C ALA A 125 3.51 -5.07 -20.41
N ILE A 126 3.97 -6.09 -19.70
CA ILE A 126 5.37 -6.47 -19.68
C ILE A 126 5.58 -7.58 -20.71
N GLY A 127 6.43 -7.32 -21.70
CA GLY A 127 6.83 -8.25 -22.74
C GLY A 127 8.32 -8.13 -23.06
N PRO A 128 8.86 -9.00 -23.93
CA PRO A 128 10.29 -9.06 -24.23
C PRO A 128 10.87 -7.76 -24.82
N SER A 129 10.00 -6.91 -25.38
CA SER A 129 10.35 -5.62 -26.00
C SER A 129 9.85 -4.41 -25.20
N THR A 130 9.44 -4.58 -23.93
CA THR A 130 9.05 -3.43 -23.10
C THR A 130 10.29 -2.55 -22.88
N PRO A 131 10.27 -1.28 -23.34
CA PRO A 131 11.40 -0.38 -23.14
C PRO A 131 11.63 -0.14 -21.65
N ALA A 132 12.89 0.09 -21.27
CA ALA A 132 13.22 0.46 -19.90
C ALA A 132 12.40 1.69 -19.46
N PRO A 133 12.04 1.82 -18.16
CA PRO A 133 11.25 2.95 -17.68
C PRO A 133 11.89 4.26 -18.15
N ALA A 134 11.14 5.07 -18.90
CA ALA A 134 11.62 6.37 -19.35
C ALA A 134 11.95 7.21 -18.12
N GLU A 135 13.19 7.68 -18.02
CA GLU A 135 13.64 8.59 -16.96
C GLU A 135 12.66 9.76 -16.86
N CYS A 136 12.12 9.98 -15.67
CA CYS A 136 11.13 11.01 -15.45
C CYS A 136 11.78 12.38 -15.63
N ALA A 137 11.34 13.15 -16.64
CA ALA A 137 11.78 14.52 -16.90
C ALA A 137 11.25 15.53 -15.86
N CYS A 138 11.18 15.18 -14.57
CA CYS A 138 11.05 16.16 -13.50
C CYS A 138 12.44 16.44 -12.91
N ALA A 139 12.86 17.70 -12.97
CA ALA A 139 14.05 18.22 -12.29
C ALA A 139 14.11 17.73 -10.82
N PRO A 140 15.33 17.59 -10.25
CA PRO A 140 15.55 16.79 -9.05
C PRO A 140 14.78 17.41 -7.88
N THR A 141 13.83 16.65 -7.35
CA THR A 141 13.21 16.93 -6.06
C THR A 141 13.78 15.90 -5.07
N PRO A 142 14.15 16.28 -3.84
CA PRO A 142 14.79 15.37 -2.88
C PRO A 142 13.98 14.10 -2.53
N CYS A 143 12.69 14.03 -2.88
CA CYS A 143 11.89 12.81 -2.75
C CYS A 143 12.18 11.73 -3.81
N ALA A 144 12.64 12.11 -5.01
CA ALA A 144 12.98 11.16 -6.08
C ALA A 144 14.31 10.46 -5.81
N GLU A 145 15.28 11.17 -5.23
CA GLU A 145 16.58 10.63 -4.84
C GLU A 145 16.42 9.60 -3.71
N ALA A 146 15.57 9.87 -2.72
CA ALA A 146 15.28 8.91 -1.65
C ALA A 146 14.61 7.63 -2.16
N ALA A 147 13.71 7.71 -3.15
CA ALA A 147 13.05 6.55 -3.75
C ALA A 147 13.99 5.77 -4.69
N ALA A 148 14.83 6.48 -5.46
CA ALA A 148 15.82 5.87 -6.35
C ALA A 148 16.95 5.18 -5.57
N ASP A 149 17.45 5.80 -4.50
CA ASP A 149 18.47 5.20 -3.62
C ASP A 149 17.93 3.98 -2.86
N ALA A 150 16.66 3.99 -2.44
CA ALA A 150 16.02 2.85 -1.81
C ALA A 150 15.88 1.67 -2.78
N LEU A 151 15.47 1.93 -4.03
CA LEU A 151 15.42 0.93 -5.10
C LEU A 151 16.82 0.39 -5.48
N ALA A 152 17.82 1.26 -5.56
CA ALA A 152 19.19 0.87 -5.86
C ALA A 152 19.82 0.04 -4.72
N LYS A 153 19.56 0.39 -3.46
CA LYS A 153 20.01 -0.39 -2.30
C LYS A 153 19.29 -1.73 -2.16
N ALA A 154 18.01 -1.79 -2.50
CA ALA A 154 17.27 -3.06 -2.55
C ALA A 154 17.80 -3.99 -3.66
N ALA A 155 18.23 -3.44 -4.79
CA ALA A 155 18.88 -4.20 -5.85
C ALA A 155 20.34 -4.63 -5.52
N ALA A 156 21.02 -3.91 -4.64
CA ALA A 156 22.39 -4.20 -4.20
C ALA A 156 22.47 -5.11 -2.95
N GLY A 157 21.36 -5.30 -2.23
CA GLY A 157 21.23 -6.23 -1.12
C GLY A 157 21.10 -7.68 -1.61
N GLY A 158 22.21 -8.25 -2.10
CA GLY A 158 22.30 -9.66 -2.44
C GLY A 158 21.87 -10.53 -1.26
N VAL A 159 20.98 -11.47 -1.53
CA VAL A 159 20.60 -12.56 -0.62
C VAL A 159 21.89 -13.32 -0.28
N GLU A 160 22.42 -13.14 0.93
CA GLU A 160 23.39 -14.08 1.47
C GLU A 160 22.67 -15.42 1.70
N SER A 161 22.99 -16.37 0.83
CA SER A 161 22.63 -17.77 0.96
C SER A 161 23.25 -18.35 2.24
N GLY A 162 22.41 -18.76 3.19
CA GLY A 162 22.82 -19.38 4.45
C GLY A 162 21.92 -20.54 4.85
N GLN A 163 22.26 -21.73 4.34
CA GLN A 163 21.87 -23.08 4.78
C GLN A 163 20.42 -23.57 4.58
N ALA A 164 20.31 -24.40 3.53
CA ALA A 164 19.36 -25.50 3.43
C ALA A 164 19.46 -26.43 4.65
N ALA A 165 18.36 -26.60 5.38
CA ALA A 165 18.19 -27.73 6.29
C ALA A 165 17.75 -28.94 5.45
N ALA A 166 18.66 -29.91 5.38
CA ALA A 166 18.53 -31.13 4.59
C ALA A 166 17.34 -32.00 5.04
N CYS A 167 16.72 -32.60 4.04
CA CYS A 167 15.89 -33.80 4.09
C CYS A 167 16.55 -34.88 4.96
N LEU A 168 15.86 -35.39 5.98
CA LEU A 168 16.23 -36.61 6.72
C LEU A 168 15.15 -37.67 6.48
N PRO A 169 15.54 -38.96 6.33
CA PRO A 169 14.73 -39.95 5.65
C PRO A 169 13.65 -40.57 6.52
N LEU A 170 12.61 -41.04 5.84
CA LEU A 170 11.61 -42.00 6.32
C LEU A 170 12.31 -43.24 6.94
N GLY A 171 12.01 -43.53 8.21
CA GLY A 171 12.23 -44.88 8.79
C GLY A 171 12.72 -44.90 10.24
N ALA A 172 11.77 -45.03 11.19
CA ALA A 172 11.87 -45.88 12.40
C ALA A 172 10.78 -45.51 13.42
N LEU A 173 9.51 -45.86 13.16
CA LEU A 173 8.52 -46.01 14.23
C LEU A 173 8.62 -47.45 14.76
N LYS A 174 9.22 -47.59 15.95
CA LYS A 174 9.17 -48.81 16.75
C LYS A 174 7.85 -48.81 17.55
N PRO A 175 7.13 -49.93 17.65
CA PRO A 175 5.83 -49.96 18.33
C PRO A 175 6.00 -49.83 19.84
N ALA A 176 5.20 -48.95 20.44
CA ALA A 176 5.00 -48.90 21.89
C ALA A 176 4.23 -50.15 22.32
N GLY A 177 4.85 -50.93 23.20
CA GLY A 177 4.30 -52.14 23.77
C GLY A 177 3.18 -51.87 24.78
N ALA A 178 2.35 -52.89 24.93
CA ALA A 178 1.29 -53.02 25.91
C ALA A 178 1.79 -52.97 27.36
N ALA A 179 1.00 -52.31 28.20
CA ALA A 179 0.66 -52.72 29.56
C ALA A 179 -0.73 -52.13 29.87
#